data_AF-A0A945TW12-F1
#
_entry.id   AF-A0A945TW12-F1
#
_cell.length_a   1.000
_cell.length_b   1.000
_cell.length_c   1.000
_cell.angle_alpha   90.00
_cell.angle_beta   90.00
_cell.angle_gamma   90.00
#
_symmetry.space_group_name_H-M   'P 1'
#
loop_
_entity.id
_entity.type
_entity.pdbx_description
1 polymer ?
#
loop_
_entity_poly.entity_id
_entity_poly.type
_entity_poly.pdbx_seq_one_letter_code
_entity_poly.pdbx_strand_id
1 'polypeptide(L)'
;MTTIDVQAGRLSQEQLSENFSDAHPPLNSGNAIVEANRCYFCYDAPCIDACPTAIDIPNFIRKISTGNLKGSARDIFSQNIMGGMCARVCPTETLCEGACV
;
A
#
# COMPACT_ATOMS: atom_id res chain seq x y z
N MET A 1 -10.56 -12.60 42.74
CA MET A 1 -9.18 -13.08 42.55
C MET A 1 -8.96 -13.21 41.05
N THR A 2 -8.50 -12.14 40.42
CA THR A 2 -8.10 -12.11 39.01
C THR A 2 -6.70 -12.70 38.93
N THR A 3 -6.59 -13.94 38.48
CA THR A 3 -5.32 -14.50 38.02
C THR A 3 -4.86 -13.63 36.85
N ILE A 4 -3.70 -13.01 36.97
CA ILE A 4 -3.10 -12.21 35.91
C ILE A 4 -2.63 -13.19 34.84
N ASP A 5 -3.17 -13.09 33.63
CA ASP A 5 -2.95 -14.01 32.50
C ASP A 5 -1.54 -13.91 31.86
N VAL A 6 -0.56 -13.38 32.60
CA VAL A 6 0.80 -13.10 32.10
C VAL A 6 1.78 -14.13 32.67
N GLN A 7 2.24 -15.04 31.82
CA GLN A 7 3.26 -16.05 32.14
C GLN A 7 4.69 -15.56 31.83
N ALA A 8 5.69 -16.21 32.44
CA ALA A 8 7.10 -15.99 32.16
C ALA A 8 7.49 -16.54 30.77
N GLY A 9 8.45 -15.88 30.11
CA GLY A 9 8.87 -16.20 28.73
C GLY A 9 8.50 -15.14 27.69
N ARG A 10 8.11 -13.94 28.11
CA ARG A 10 7.88 -12.81 27.20
C ARG A 10 9.18 -12.46 26.47
N LEU A 11 9.08 -12.37 25.14
CA LEU A 11 10.18 -11.91 24.30
C LEU A 11 10.66 -10.52 24.72
N SER A 12 11.94 -10.24 24.50
CA SER A 12 12.48 -8.89 24.69
C SER A 12 11.77 -7.88 23.79
N GLN A 13 11.86 -6.60 24.12
CA GLN A 13 11.24 -5.56 23.28
C GLN A 13 11.85 -5.54 21.88
N GLU A 14 13.15 -5.82 21.77
CA GLU A 14 13.87 -5.94 20.50
C GLU A 14 13.31 -7.10 19.68
N GLN A 15 13.17 -8.28 20.30
CA GLN A 15 12.60 -9.46 19.64
C GLN A 15 11.14 -9.24 19.19
N LEU A 16 10.34 -8.52 19.99
CA LEU A 16 8.97 -8.16 19.59
C LEU A 16 8.97 -7.17 18.42
N SER A 17 9.82 -6.15 18.47
CA SER A 17 9.96 -5.17 17.38
C SER A 17 10.36 -5.84 16.07
N GLU A 18 11.27 -6.80 16.11
CA GLU A 18 11.69 -7.55 14.93
C GLU A 18 10.58 -8.48 14.43
N ASN A 19 9.99 -9.28 15.31
CA ASN A 19 9.00 -10.30 14.95
C ASN A 19 7.65 -9.73 14.49
N PHE A 20 7.31 -8.51 14.90
CA PHE A 20 6.04 -7.83 14.55
C PHE A 20 6.25 -6.63 13.62
N SER A 21 7.39 -6.57 12.92
CA SER A 21 7.62 -5.60 11.85
C SER A 21 6.81 -5.96 10.58
N ASP A 22 6.65 -4.99 9.68
CA ASP A 22 5.97 -5.21 8.40
C ASP A 22 6.74 -6.26 7.57
N ALA A 23 6.08 -7.36 7.19
CA ALA A 23 6.67 -8.41 6.36
C ALA A 23 7.14 -7.88 4.99
N HIS A 24 6.41 -6.90 4.47
CA HIS A 24 6.76 -6.15 3.26
C HIS A 24 6.85 -4.66 3.62
N PRO A 25 8.07 -4.15 3.92
CA PRO A 25 8.24 -2.75 4.28
C PRO A 25 7.92 -1.84 3.09
N PRO A 26 7.48 -0.60 3.35
CA PRO A 26 7.16 0.36 2.30
C PRO A 26 8.40 0.70 1.46
N LEU A 27 8.17 1.05 0.19
CA LEU A 27 9.21 1.57 -0.67
C LEU A 27 9.78 2.87 -0.07
N ASN A 28 11.10 3.02 -0.11
CA ASN A 28 11.72 4.32 0.12
C ASN A 28 11.37 5.29 -1.02
N SER A 29 11.60 6.59 -0.82
CA SER A 29 11.24 7.63 -1.79
C SER A 29 11.86 7.43 -3.18
N GLY A 30 13.12 7.00 -3.25
CA GLY A 30 13.80 6.72 -4.52
C GLY A 30 13.17 5.55 -5.26
N ASN A 31 12.97 4.43 -4.57
CA ASN A 31 12.34 3.23 -5.13
C ASN A 31 10.90 3.51 -5.58
N ALA A 32 10.14 4.30 -4.81
CA ALA A 32 8.78 4.66 -5.16
C ALA A 32 8.71 5.48 -6.45
N ILE A 33 9.65 6.41 -6.67
CA ILE A 33 9.74 7.16 -7.92
C ILE A 33 10.13 6.25 -9.09
N VAL A 34 11.11 5.37 -8.90
CA VAL A 34 11.53 4.40 -9.93
C VAL A 34 10.35 3.51 -10.34
N GLU A 35 9.61 2.97 -9.37
CA GLU A 35 8.46 2.11 -9.64
C GLU A 35 7.31 2.87 -10.30
N ALA A 36 7.02 4.09 -9.84
CA ALA A 36 5.99 4.93 -10.45
C ALA A 36 6.26 5.24 -11.94
N ASN A 37 7.53 5.33 -12.34
CA ASN A 37 7.93 5.56 -13.72
C ASN A 37 7.77 4.34 -14.63
N ARG A 38 7.44 3.16 -14.09
CA ARG A 38 7.13 1.97 -14.89
C ARG A 38 5.70 1.98 -15.43
N CYS A 39 4.81 2.77 -14.84
CA CYS A 39 3.43 2.90 -15.30
C CYS A 39 3.37 3.54 -16.69
N TYR A 40 2.65 2.92 -17.63
CA TYR A 40 2.43 3.46 -18.98
C TYR A 40 1.36 4.54 -19.07
N PHE A 41 0.66 4.81 -17.97
CA PHE A 41 -0.44 5.77 -17.91
C PHE A 41 -1.50 5.53 -18.99
N CYS A 42 -1.96 4.29 -19.09
CA CYS A 42 -2.95 3.84 -20.05
C CYS A 42 -4.21 4.72 -20.01
N TYR A 43 -4.78 5.00 -21.19
CA TYR A 43 -6.07 5.70 -21.31
C TYR A 43 -7.22 4.82 -20.81
N ASP A 44 -7.34 3.61 -21.36
CA ASP A 44 -8.26 2.57 -20.89
C ASP A 44 -7.52 1.66 -19.92
N ALA A 45 -7.32 2.12 -18.69
CA ALA A 45 -6.45 1.46 -17.72
C ALA A 45 -7.15 0.22 -17.08
N PRO A 46 -6.74 -1.02 -17.43
CA PRO A 46 -7.38 -2.24 -16.91
C PRO A 46 -7.23 -2.40 -15.39
N CYS A 47 -6.20 -1.79 -14.81
CA CYS A 47 -5.99 -1.76 -13.36
C CYS A 47 -7.08 -0.98 -12.61
N ILE A 48 -7.73 0.01 -13.24
CA ILE A 48 -8.87 0.74 -12.67
C ILE A 48 -10.09 -0.17 -12.62
N ASP A 49 -10.40 -0.85 -13.73
CA ASP A 49 -11.56 -1.75 -13.84
C ASP A 49 -11.46 -2.94 -12.87
N ALA A 50 -10.25 -3.45 -12.64
CA ALA A 50 -10.00 -4.53 -11.70
C ALA A 50 -10.04 -4.09 -10.23
N CYS A 51 -9.99 -2.79 -9.94
CA CYS A 51 -10.04 -2.28 -8.57
C CYS A 51 -11.50 -2.12 -8.10
N PRO A 52 -11.94 -2.73 -6.99
CA PRO A 52 -13.34 -2.64 -6.53
C PRO A 52 -13.83 -1.21 -6.22
N THR A 53 -12.92 -0.26 -5.97
CA THR A 53 -13.27 1.15 -5.72
C THR A 53 -13.13 2.03 -6.96
N ALA A 54 -12.74 1.46 -8.11
CA ALA A 54 -12.43 2.19 -9.35
C ALA A 54 -11.51 3.40 -9.11
N ILE A 55 -10.50 3.22 -8.26
CA ILE A 55 -9.53 4.27 -7.94
C ILE A 55 -8.69 4.61 -9.17
N ASP A 56 -8.39 5.90 -9.38
CA ASP A 56 -7.61 6.35 -10.53
C ASP A 56 -6.11 6.12 -10.32
N ILE A 57 -5.70 4.87 -10.56
CA ILE A 57 -4.32 4.38 -10.38
C ILE A 57 -3.30 5.17 -11.21
N PRO A 58 -3.48 5.34 -12.53
CA PRO A 58 -2.54 6.10 -13.35
C PRO A 58 -2.32 7.53 -12.84
N ASN A 59 -3.38 8.22 -12.41
CA ASN A 59 -3.27 9.60 -11.95
C ASN A 59 -2.54 9.70 -10.60
N PHE A 60 -2.88 8.90 -9.59
CA PHE A 60 -2.17 9.00 -8.31
C PHE A 60 -0.71 8.54 -8.44
N ILE A 61 -0.40 7.58 -9.33
CA ILE A 61 0.98 7.16 -9.62
C ILE A 61 1.76 8.28 -10.31
N ARG A 62 1.15 9.02 -11.24
CA ARG A 62 1.79 10.19 -11.89
C ARG A 62 2.16 11.27 -10.88
N LYS A 63 1.32 11.46 -9.86
CA LYS A 63 1.62 12.39 -8.76
C LYS A 63 2.79 11.90 -7.90
N ILE A 64 2.99 10.59 -7.76
CA ILE A 64 4.19 10.03 -7.10
C ILE A 64 5.44 10.28 -7.95
N SER A 65 5.40 10.00 -9.26
CA SER A 65 6.57 10.15 -10.15
C SER A 65 7.08 11.60 -10.25
N THR A 66 6.20 12.58 -10.01
CA THR A 66 6.51 14.02 -10.02
C THR A 66 6.77 14.62 -8.62
N GLY A 67 6.77 13.79 -7.57
CA GLY A 67 6.99 14.22 -6.19
C GLY A 67 5.79 14.90 -5.51
N ASN A 68 4.63 14.98 -6.16
CA ASN A 68 3.39 15.50 -5.58
C ASN A 68 2.69 14.48 -4.67
N LEU A 69 3.37 14.06 -3.59
CA LEU A 69 2.87 13.03 -2.67
C LEU A 69 1.57 13.44 -1.97
N LYS A 70 1.44 14.70 -1.59
CA LYS A 70 0.21 15.22 -0.95
C LYS A 70 -0.97 15.22 -1.91
N GLY A 71 -0.75 15.51 -3.18
CA GLY A 71 -1.77 15.40 -4.22
C GLY A 71 -2.16 13.94 -4.45
N SER A 72 -1.19 13.04 -4.54
CA SER A 72 -1.43 11.59 -4.68
C SER A 72 -2.29 11.05 -3.53
N ALA A 73 -1.91 11.35 -2.29
CA ALA A 73 -2.65 10.91 -1.11
C ALA A 73 -4.09 11.42 -1.09
N ARG A 74 -4.34 12.67 -1.51
CA ARG A 74 -5.70 13.23 -1.58
C ARG A 74 -6.59 12.49 -2.59
N ASP A 75 -6.04 12.15 -3.75
CA ASP A 75 -6.77 11.38 -4.76
C ASP A 75 -7.09 9.97 -4.24
N ILE A 76 -6.12 9.32 -3.59
CA ILE A 76 -6.34 8.00 -2.98
C ILE A 76 -7.48 8.08 -1.96
N PHE A 77 -7.42 9.04 -1.03
CA PHE A 77 -8.40 9.15 0.04
C PHE A 77 -9.78 9.62 -0.41
N SER A 78 -9.90 10.33 -1.55
CA SER A 78 -11.20 10.76 -2.07
C SER A 78 -12.01 9.59 -2.64
N GLN A 79 -11.34 8.53 -3.11
CA GLN A 79 -11.95 7.34 -3.69
C GLN A 79 -11.90 6.12 -2.76
N ASN A 80 -10.89 6.07 -1.88
CA ASN A 80 -10.67 5.01 -0.91
C ASN A 80 -10.14 5.56 0.41
N ILE A 81 -11.05 5.80 1.36
CA ILE A 81 -10.70 6.32 2.71
C ILE A 81 -9.78 5.38 3.50
N MET A 82 -9.72 4.10 3.12
CA MET A 82 -8.88 3.06 3.73
C MET A 82 -7.67 2.71 2.85
N GLY A 83 -7.20 3.63 2.00
CA GLY A 83 -6.11 3.38 1.05
C GLY A 83 -4.85 2.75 1.67
N GLY A 84 -4.47 3.16 2.88
CA GLY A 84 -3.33 2.57 3.60
C GLY A 84 -3.53 1.11 4.04
N MET A 85 -4.76 0.70 4.36
CA MET A 85 -5.08 -0.70 4.65
C MET A 85 -5.16 -1.51 3.36
N CYS A 86 -5.85 -0.99 2.34
CA CYS A 86 -5.94 -1.66 1.04
C CYS A 86 -4.57 -1.91 0.42
N ALA A 87 -3.63 -0.97 0.54
CA ALA A 87 -2.25 -1.16 0.05
C ALA A 87 -1.50 -2.34 0.71
N ARG A 88 -1.98 -2.86 1.85
CA ARG A 88 -1.33 -3.96 2.59
C ARG A 88 -2.06 -5.28 2.48
N VAL A 89 -3.38 -5.26 2.37
CA VAL A 89 -4.22 -6.47 2.49
C VAL A 89 -5.04 -6.78 1.24
N CYS A 90 -5.04 -5.89 0.25
CA CYS A 90 -5.72 -6.16 -1.02
C CYS A 90 -4.96 -7.27 -1.76
N PRO A 91 -5.63 -8.31 -2.28
CA PRO A 91 -5.00 -9.35 -3.08
C PRO A 91 -4.74 -8.84 -4.50
N THR A 92 -3.78 -7.91 -4.63
CA THR A 92 -3.51 -7.14 -5.85
C THR A 92 -3.14 -8.03 -7.04
N GLU A 93 -2.52 -9.18 -6.79
CA GLU A 93 -2.15 -10.19 -7.77
C GLU A 93 -3.36 -10.80 -8.50
N THR A 94 -4.54 -10.74 -7.89
CA THR A 94 -5.82 -11.15 -8.50
C THR A 94 -6.68 -9.96 -8.96
N LEU A 95 -6.21 -8.73 -8.70
CA LEU A 95 -6.93 -7.49 -8.95
C LEU A 95 -6.07 -6.54 -9.80
N CYS A 96 -5.79 -5.33 -9.30
CA CYS A 96 -5.18 -4.25 -10.09
C CYS A 96 -3.78 -4.58 -10.65
N GLU A 97 -2.95 -5.34 -9.93
CA GLU A 97 -1.65 -5.78 -10.45
C GLU A 97 -1.81 -6.93 -11.45
N GLY A 98 -2.72 -7.88 -11.17
CA GLY A 98 -3.03 -8.98 -12.09
C GLY A 98 -3.60 -8.52 -13.44
N ALA A 99 -4.18 -7.32 -13.49
CA ALA A 99 -4.71 -6.69 -14.70
C ALA A 99 -3.73 -5.72 -15.39
N CYS A 100 -2.59 -5.40 -14.78
CA CYS A 100 -1.63 -4.43 -15.30
C CYS A 100 -0.92 -4.94 -16.57
N VAL A 101 -0.62 -4.05 -17.53
CA VAL A 101 -0.02 -4.35 -18.85
C VAL A 101 1.37 -3.75 -19.03
#